data_AF-A0A1D7TIJ5-F1
#
_entry.id   AF-A0A1D7TIJ5-F1
#
_cell.length_a   1.000
_cell.length_b   1.000
_cell.length_c   1.000
_cell.angle_alpha   90.00
_cell.angle_beta   90.00
_cell.angle_gamma   90.00
#
_symmetry.space_group_name_H-M   'P 1'
#
loop_
_entity.id
_entity.type
_entity.pdbx_description
1 polymer ?
#
loop_
_entity_poly.entity_id
_entity_poly.type
_entity_poly.pdbx_seq_one_letter_code
_entity_poly.pdbx_strand_id
1 'polypeptide(L)'
;MSPIQLTVLAGVLILITAMNLKIAIWYIDRKQAKRALQDYSNQEQSEDIAQVHVPFTLAEIKCVDSIANNINQYLDALKSKEMEKIAIMKDDKLVAVMIPIERYEKLLEYVSPVQDTTEEKIKL
;
A
#
# COMPACT_ATOMS: atom_id res chain seq x y z
N MET A 1 23.29 40.63 20.15
CA MET A 1 22.89 39.81 18.99
C MET A 1 21.77 40.56 18.28
N SER A 2 21.88 40.83 16.97
CA SER A 2 20.87 41.60 16.24
C SER A 2 19.58 40.78 16.10
N PRO A 3 18.39 41.40 16.18
CA PRO A 3 17.11 40.70 16.01
C PRO A 3 17.03 39.94 14.68
N ILE A 4 17.68 40.43 13.63
CA ILE A 4 17.75 39.76 12.32
C ILE A 4 18.48 38.41 12.41
N GLN A 5 19.56 38.34 13.20
CA GLN A 5 20.31 37.10 13.36
C GLN A 5 19.56 36.05 14.19
N LEU A 6 18.72 36.49 15.13
CA LEU A 6 17.81 35.60 15.87
C LEU A 6 16.75 34.97 14.95
N THR A 7 16.15 35.75 14.05
CA THR A 7 15.12 35.24 13.11
C THR A 7 15.72 34.27 12.10
N VAL A 8 16.92 34.55 11.58
CA VAL A 8 17.63 33.64 10.67
C VAL A 8 17.99 32.32 11.38
N LEU A 9 18.51 32.40 12.61
CA LEU A 9 18.84 31.22 13.40
C LEU A 9 17.59 30.36 13.70
N ALA A 10 16.48 31.01 14.08
CA ALA A 10 15.21 30.33 14.32
C ALA A 10 14.68 29.65 13.04
N GLY A 11 14.78 30.32 11.88
CA GLY A 11 14.39 29.74 10.60
C GLY A 11 15.20 28.48 10.26
N VAL A 12 16.52 28.52 10.45
CA VAL A 12 17.41 27.36 10.22
C VAL A 12 17.06 26.20 11.17
N LEU A 13 16.81 26.49 12.45
CA LEU A 13 16.41 25.48 13.43
C LEU A 13 15.09 24.80 13.06
N ILE A 14 14.08 25.57 12.64
CA ILE A 14 12.78 25.04 12.20
C ILE A 14 12.98 24.10 11.00
N LEU A 15 13.80 24.51 10.03
CA LEU A 15 14.06 23.72 8.82
C LEU A 15 14.76 22.39 9.14
N ILE A 16 15.74 22.40 10.04
CA ILE A 16 16.43 21.19 10.52
C ILE A 16 15.44 20.28 11.25
N THR A 17 14.61 20.82 12.14
CA THR A 17 13.61 20.02 12.86
C THR A 17 12.58 19.38 11.93
N ALA A 18 12.12 20.11 10.91
CA ALA A 18 11.18 19.59 9.92
C ALA A 18 11.79 18.46 9.07
N MET A 19 13.05 18.61 8.64
CA MET A 19 13.77 17.55 7.94
C MET A 19 13.93 16.30 8.81
N ASN A 20 14.34 16.47 10.07
CA ASN A 20 14.50 15.35 11.01
C ASN A 20 13.17 14.63 11.27
N LEU A 21 12.07 15.36 11.42
CA LEU A 21 10.74 14.79 11.60
C LEU A 21 10.31 13.97 10.37
N LYS A 22 10.54 14.50 9.16
CA LYS A 22 10.22 13.80 7.91
C LYS A 22 11.01 12.50 7.77
N ILE A 23 12.30 12.52 8.11
CA ILE A 23 13.16 11.32 8.10
C ILE A 23 12.68 10.29 9.13
N ALA A 24 12.30 10.74 10.33
CA ALA A 24 11.79 9.86 11.38
C ALA A 24 10.48 9.17 10.97
N ILE A 25 9.53 9.91 10.39
CA ILE A 25 8.27 9.35 9.87
C ILE A 25 8.56 8.33 8.78
N TRP A 26 9.40 8.66 7.81
CA TRP A 26 9.79 7.72 6.75
C TRP A 26 10.46 6.45 7.29
N TYR A 27 11.29 6.59 8.33
CA TYR A 27 11.96 5.45 8.95
C TYR A 27 11.00 4.55 9.72
N ILE A 28 10.00 5.13 10.41
CA ILE A 28 8.94 4.38 11.10
C ILE A 28 8.09 3.62 10.09
N ASP A 29 7.65 4.28 9.01
CA ASP A 29 6.85 3.66 7.94
C ASP A 29 7.63 2.51 7.29
N ARG A 30 8.91 2.71 7.02
CA ARG A 30 9.80 1.65 6.49
C ARG A 30 9.97 0.48 7.45
N LYS A 31 10.00 0.73 8.78
CA LYS A 31 10.08 -0.33 9.79
C LYS A 31 8.77 -1.13 9.87
N GLN A 32 7.63 -0.46 9.81
CA GLN A 32 6.32 -1.12 9.79
C GLN A 32 6.16 -1.96 8.53
N ALA A 33 6.49 -1.41 7.35
CA ALA A 33 6.46 -2.16 6.09
C ALA A 33 7.35 -3.42 6.12
N LYS A 34 8.53 -3.35 6.76
CA LYS A 34 9.40 -4.52 6.95
C LYS A 34 8.80 -5.57 7.88
N ARG A 35 8.17 -5.16 8.98
CA ARG A 35 7.51 -6.08 9.92
C ARG A 35 6.30 -6.75 9.27
N ALA A 36 5.43 -5.96 8.64
CA ALA A 36 4.30 -6.46 7.86
C ALA A 36 4.73 -7.50 6.81
N LEU A 37 5.82 -7.26 6.09
CA LEU A 37 6.32 -8.21 5.09
C LEU A 37 6.90 -9.49 5.73
N GLN A 38 7.52 -9.37 6.90
CA GLN A 38 8.03 -10.51 7.65
C GLN A 38 6.90 -11.34 8.29
N ASP A 39 5.88 -10.68 8.83
CA ASP A 39 4.71 -11.35 9.43
C ASP A 39 3.86 -12.03 8.35
N TYR A 40 3.72 -11.40 7.18
CA TYR A 40 3.09 -12.03 6.01
C TYR A 40 3.88 -13.28 5.56
N SER A 41 5.21 -13.19 5.49
CA SER A 41 6.07 -14.34 5.17
C SER A 41 6.03 -15.44 6.24
N ASN A 42 5.80 -15.10 7.51
CA ASN A 42 5.74 -16.06 8.61
C ASN A 42 4.33 -16.67 8.79
N GLN A 43 3.26 -16.01 8.34
CA GLN A 43 1.91 -16.58 8.32
C GLN A 43 1.78 -17.79 7.38
N GLU A 44 2.70 -17.97 6.43
CA GLU A 44 2.71 -19.13 5.51
C GLU A 44 2.97 -20.48 6.21
N GLN A 45 3.30 -20.51 7.51
CA GLN A 45 3.42 -21.78 8.25
C GLN A 45 2.15 -22.24 8.96
N SER A 46 1.07 -21.44 9.00
CA SER A 46 -0.16 -21.84 9.68
C SER A 46 -1.39 -21.38 8.89
N GLU A 47 -2.12 -22.38 8.38
CA GLU A 47 -3.50 -22.33 7.87
C GLU A 47 -3.68 -22.11 6.36
N ASP A 48 -3.60 -23.24 5.65
CA ASP A 48 -4.53 -23.74 4.61
C ASP A 48 -5.71 -22.84 4.23
N ILE A 49 -5.45 -21.78 3.46
CA ILE A 49 -6.42 -21.20 2.53
C ILE A 49 -5.63 -20.81 1.28
N ALA A 50 -6.01 -21.35 0.12
CA ALA A 50 -5.51 -20.99 -1.19
C ALA A 50 -5.86 -19.53 -1.54
N GLN A 51 -5.26 -18.56 -0.85
CA GLN A 51 -5.21 -17.19 -1.33
C GLN A 51 -4.16 -17.14 -2.43
N VAL A 52 -4.61 -16.82 -3.64
CA VAL A 52 -3.73 -16.52 -4.78
C VAL A 52 -2.70 -15.50 -4.30
N HIS A 53 -1.49 -15.97 -4.03
CA HIS A 53 -0.40 -15.17 -3.51
C HIS A 53 -0.01 -14.15 -4.57
N VAL A 54 -0.58 -12.94 -4.50
CA VAL A 54 -0.14 -11.83 -5.32
C VAL A 54 1.00 -11.16 -4.55
N PRO A 55 2.27 -11.37 -4.93
CA PRO A 55 3.39 -10.76 -4.23
C PRO A 55 3.28 -9.24 -4.32
N PHE A 56 3.36 -8.59 -3.16
CA PHE A 56 3.52 -7.15 -3.05
C PHE A 56 4.98 -6.81 -2.81
N THR A 57 5.46 -5.79 -3.52
CA THR A 57 6.77 -5.20 -3.21
C THR A 57 6.62 -4.21 -2.05
N LEU A 58 7.72 -3.92 -1.35
CA LEU A 58 7.74 -2.91 -0.28
C LEU A 58 7.26 -1.53 -0.74
N ALA A 59 7.44 -1.21 -2.03
CA ALA A 59 6.99 0.04 -2.61
C ALA A 59 5.46 0.11 -2.74
N GLU A 60 4.80 -1.03 -2.97
CA GLU A 60 3.35 -1.15 -3.15
C GLU A 60 2.60 -1.25 -1.82
N ILE A 61 3.29 -1.56 -0.71
CA ILE A 61 2.67 -1.62 0.62
C ILE A 61 2.64 -0.23 1.25
N LYS A 62 1.46 0.19 1.72
CA LYS A 62 1.22 1.49 2.35
C LYS A 62 0.28 1.38 3.54
N CYS A 63 0.56 2.14 4.59
CA CYS A 63 -0.35 2.27 5.73
C CYS A 63 -1.56 3.13 5.37
N VAL A 64 -2.72 2.87 5.98
CA VAL A 64 -3.96 3.66 5.79
C VAL A 64 -3.71 5.16 5.97
N ASP A 65 -2.95 5.56 7.00
CA ASP A 65 -2.65 6.97 7.27
C ASP A 65 -1.82 7.61 6.15
N SER A 66 -0.90 6.85 5.55
CA SER A 66 -0.08 7.32 4.43
C SER A 66 -0.94 7.54 3.17
N ILE A 67 -1.87 6.62 2.91
CA ILE A 67 -2.86 6.75 1.82
C ILE A 67 -3.73 7.98 2.05
N ALA A 68 -4.30 8.15 3.24
CA ALA A 68 -5.18 9.28 3.54
C ALA A 68 -4.50 10.64 3.30
N ASN A 69 -3.23 10.76 3.66
CA ASN A 69 -2.47 11.99 3.50
C ASN A 69 -1.95 12.24 2.07
N ASN A 70 -1.79 11.20 1.25
CA ASN A 70 -1.13 11.30 -0.06
C ASN A 70 -1.93 10.63 -1.19
N ILE A 71 -3.25 10.53 -1.05
CA ILE A 71 -4.10 9.76 -1.98
C ILE A 71 -3.94 10.19 -3.43
N ASN A 72 -3.82 11.50 -3.70
CA ASN A 72 -3.63 12.03 -5.05
C ASN A 72 -2.33 11.52 -5.68
N GLN A 73 -1.23 11.50 -4.92
CA GLN A 73 0.06 11.02 -5.41
C GLN A 73 0.00 9.53 -5.77
N TYR A 74 -0.67 8.72 -4.95
CA TYR A 74 -0.84 7.29 -5.21
C TYR A 74 -1.77 7.02 -6.39
N LEU A 75 -2.83 7.81 -6.56
CA LEU A 75 -3.69 7.75 -7.74
C LEU A 75 -2.93 8.11 -9.01
N ASP A 76 -2.08 9.13 -8.97
CA ASP A 76 -1.24 9.50 -10.12
C ASP A 76 -0.21 8.41 -10.45
N ALA A 77 0.41 7.79 -9.43
CA ALA A 77 1.33 6.67 -9.61
C ALA A 77 0.66 5.42 -10.22
N LEU A 78 -0.60 5.15 -9.85
CA LEU A 78 -1.41 4.09 -10.44
C LEU A 78 -1.78 4.39 -11.90
N LYS A 79 -2.13 5.64 -12.21
CA LYS A 79 -2.45 6.08 -13.58
C LYS A 79 -1.22 6.10 -14.49
N SER A 80 -0.07 6.52 -13.97
CA SER A 80 1.19 6.57 -14.71
C SER A 80 1.83 5.18 -14.94
N LYS A 81 1.24 4.12 -14.36
CA LYS A 81 1.77 2.75 -14.33
C LYS A 81 3.13 2.64 -13.64
N GLU A 82 3.52 3.63 -12.83
CA GLU A 82 4.67 3.50 -11.95
C GLU A 82 4.42 2.44 -10.88
N MET A 83 3.18 2.34 -10.42
CA MET A 83 2.71 1.27 -9.54
C MET A 83 1.53 0.54 -10.18
N GLU A 84 1.53 -0.77 -10.01
CA GLU A 84 0.55 -1.65 -10.62
C GLU A 84 -0.66 -1.94 -9.74
N LYS A 85 -0.44 -1.88 -8.43
CA LYS A 85 -1.38 -2.16 -7.35
C LYS A 85 -0.80 -1.60 -6.05
N ILE A 86 -1.65 -1.29 -5.08
CA ILE A 86 -1.23 -0.80 -3.77
C ILE A 86 -1.95 -1.60 -2.69
N ALA A 87 -1.17 -2.24 -1.81
CA ALA A 87 -1.69 -2.91 -0.63
C ALA A 87 -1.84 -1.90 0.52
N ILE A 88 -3.04 -1.84 1.10
CA ILE A 88 -3.37 -0.92 2.19
C ILE A 88 -3.40 -1.70 3.50
N MET A 89 -2.46 -1.38 4.39
CA MET A 89 -2.28 -2.00 5.69
C MET A 89 -2.82 -1.13 6.82
N LYS A 90 -3.43 -1.76 7.83
CA LYS A 90 -3.80 -1.14 9.11
C LYS A 90 -3.48 -2.12 10.23
N ASP A 91 -2.78 -1.66 11.27
CA ASP A 91 -2.41 -2.49 12.43
C ASP A 91 -1.77 -3.83 12.02
N ASP A 92 -0.80 -3.76 11.09
CA ASP A 92 -0.08 -4.89 10.49
C ASP A 92 -0.96 -5.92 9.73
N LYS A 93 -2.21 -5.58 9.42
CA LYS A 93 -3.13 -6.41 8.62
C LYS A 93 -3.44 -5.77 7.27
N LEU A 94 -3.53 -6.60 6.23
CA LEU A 94 -4.02 -6.18 4.92
C LEU A 94 -5.52 -5.94 4.98
N VAL A 95 -5.95 -4.71 4.70
CA VAL A 95 -7.36 -4.32 4.78
C VAL A 95 -7.97 -4.11 3.40
N ALA A 96 -7.20 -3.60 2.44
CA ALA A 96 -7.68 -3.34 1.10
C ALA A 96 -6.54 -3.39 0.07
N VAL A 97 -6.91 -3.57 -1.21
CA VAL A 97 -6.01 -3.45 -2.35
C VAL A 97 -6.59 -2.44 -3.32
N MET A 98 -5.78 -1.47 -3.70
CA MET A 98 -6.12 -0.46 -4.70
C MET A 98 -5.49 -0.84 -6.03
N ILE A 99 -6.29 -0.88 -7.10
CA ILE A 99 -5.83 -1.16 -8.46
C ILE A 99 -6.51 -0.20 -9.45
N PRO A 100 -5.89 0.06 -10.62
CA PRO A 100 -6.56 0.79 -11.70
C PRO A 100 -7.81 0.03 -12.17
N ILE A 101 -8.86 0.77 -12.54
CA ILE A 101 -10.13 0.17 -12.96
C ILE A 101 -9.97 -0.71 -14.20
N GLU A 102 -9.07 -0.34 -15.12
CA GLU A 102 -8.78 -1.10 -16.33
C GLU A 102 -8.17 -2.47 -16.00
N ARG A 103 -7.45 -2.58 -14.88
CA ARG A 103 -6.91 -3.85 -14.39
C ARG A 103 -8.01 -4.70 -13.78
N TYR A 104 -8.91 -4.08 -13.03
CA TYR A 104 -10.06 -4.76 -12.44
C TYR A 104 -11.00 -5.33 -13.50
N GLU A 105 -11.34 -4.54 -14.52
CA GLU A 105 -12.18 -4.97 -15.64
C GLU A 105 -11.56 -6.17 -16.39
N LYS A 106 -10.26 -6.13 -16.67
CA LYS A 106 -9.55 -7.28 -17.26
C LYS A 106 -9.64 -8.53 -16.37
N LEU A 107 -9.46 -8.39 -15.06
CA LEU A 107 -9.58 -9.51 -14.14
C LEU A 107 -11.00 -10.11 -14.17
N LEU A 108 -12.03 -9.28 -14.27
CA LEU A 108 -13.42 -9.74 -14.42
C LEU A 108 -13.62 -10.50 -15.73
N GLU A 109 -13.06 -10.03 -16.85
CA GLU A 109 -13.13 -10.74 -18.14
C GLU A 109 -12.48 -12.13 -18.07
N TYR A 110 -11.36 -12.27 -17.35
CA TYR A 110 -10.68 -13.57 -17.15
C TYR A 110 -11.40 -14.52 -16.18
N VAL A 111 -12.19 -14.00 -15.24
CA VAL A 111 -12.95 -14.80 -14.27
C VAL A 111 -14.34 -15.20 -14.81
N SER A 112 -14.81 -14.53 -15.86
CA SER A 112 -16.15 -14.75 -16.45
C SER A 112 -16.39 -16.11 -17.14
N PRO A 113 -15.41 -16.89 -17.66
CA PRO A 113 -15.76 -18.15 -18.35
C PRO A 113 -15.91 -19.37 -17.43
N VAL A 114 -15.91 -19.25 -16.10
CA VAL A 114 -15.92 -20.42 -15.19
C VAL A 114 -17.26 -20.68 -14.48
N GLN A 115 -18.28 -19.84 -14.62
CA GLN A 115 -19.56 -20.03 -13.90
C GLN A 115 -20.72 -20.64 -14.69
N ASP A 116 -20.53 -21.11 -15.94
CA ASP A 116 -21.68 -21.49 -16.79
C ASP A 116 -21.68 -22.95 -17.30
N THR A 117 -21.15 -23.92 -16.53
CA THR A 117 -21.30 -25.35 -16.87
C THR A 117 -21.50 -26.25 -15.65
N THR A 118 -22.62 -26.11 -14.94
CA THR A 118 -23.17 -27.24 -14.15
C THR A 118 -24.69 -27.14 -13.92
N GLU A 119 -25.47 -26.87 -14.96
CA GLU A 119 -26.87 -27.33 -15.00
C GLU A 119 -27.02 -28.41 -16.09
N GLU A 120 -26.30 -29.51 -15.90
CA GLU A 120 -26.53 -30.73 -16.66
C GLU A 120 -27.77 -31.43 -16.09
N LYS A 121 -28.90 -31.23 -16.78
CA LYS A 121 -30.03 -32.15 -16.95
C LYS A 121 -30.11 -33.31 -15.93
N ILE A 122 -30.95 -33.15 -14.90
CA ILE A 122 -31.62 -34.31 -14.30
C ILE A 122 -32.92 -34.55 -15.07
N LYS A 123 -32.80 -35.39 -16.11
CA LYS A 123 -33.92 -36.14 -16.68
C LYS A 123 -33.77 -37.57 -16.13
N LEU A 124 -34.65 -37.95 -15.20
CA LEU A 124 -35.19 -39.29 -15.02
C LEU A 124 -36.33 -39.24 -14.01
#